data_AF-A0A7X7LE98-F1
#
_entry.id   AF-A0A7X7LE98-F1
#
_cell.length_a   1.000
_cell.length_b   1.000
_cell.length_c   1.000
_cell.angle_alpha   90.00
_cell.angle_beta   90.00
_cell.angle_gamma   90.00
#
_symmetry.space_group_name_H-M   'P 1'
#
loop_
_entity.id
_entity.type
_entity.pdbx_description
1 polymer ?
#
loop_
_entity_poly.entity_id
_entity_poly.type
_entity_poly.pdbx_seq_one_letter_code
_entity_poly.pdbx_strand_id
1 'polypeptide(L)'
;MRKDSMGVCAVCVCALWFSCGVRGDSSDWASTVIEYVRGQNGVPAYTNPLAALGEAAQMTTDDLSSNMVPVQVFQPPYLPEQIVSVGNGGRLTLAFSPPVMNEDDPVHPHGADMIIYGNALFAYDSEAASPYNTPWLGMSAERGDIWVSADGEEWLRVTNRMADALMPTQSLDLEGGPSDYLTPVAPWLFANDWFDGTWRYTNTVAAYDGAAGGAPVDLSALADAQGVATALAYAAYIRITDPQDAASTEIDAVARVASVPEAWGAAFIVHCSWFIVMLKARRREVNAGVS
;
A
#
# COMPACT_ATOMS: atom_id res chain seq x y z
N MET A 1 7.23 0.27 -73.77
CA MET A 1 7.91 1.06 -72.72
C MET A 1 6.86 1.52 -71.72
N ARG A 2 6.97 1.07 -70.45
CA ARG A 2 6.45 1.63 -69.16
C ARG A 2 5.04 2.25 -69.13
N LYS A 3 4.20 2.05 -68.11
CA LYS A 3 4.12 1.18 -66.93
C LYS A 3 2.73 1.46 -66.33
N ASP A 4 2.21 0.47 -65.62
CA ASP A 4 0.89 0.39 -65.00
C ASP A 4 0.55 1.54 -64.04
N SER A 5 -0.71 1.98 -64.06
CA SER A 5 -1.30 2.85 -63.02
C SER A 5 -2.32 2.06 -62.19
N MET A 6 -1.83 1.27 -61.24
CA MET A 6 -2.62 0.76 -60.11
C MET A 6 -2.69 1.84 -59.03
N GLY A 7 -3.85 2.50 -58.89
CA GLY A 7 -4.18 3.29 -57.71
C GLY A 7 -4.83 2.38 -56.66
N VAL A 8 -4.01 1.84 -55.75
CA VAL A 8 -4.46 1.00 -54.64
C VAL A 8 -5.15 1.88 -53.59
N CYS A 9 -6.43 1.59 -53.32
CA CYS A 9 -7.17 2.04 -52.14
C CYS A 9 -6.45 1.55 -50.87
N ALA A 10 -5.84 2.47 -50.12
CA ALA A 10 -5.39 2.20 -48.75
C ALA A 10 -6.58 2.35 -47.79
N VAL A 11 -7.33 1.27 -47.57
CA VAL A 11 -8.26 1.16 -46.45
C VAL A 11 -7.43 0.91 -45.20
N CYS A 12 -7.30 1.92 -44.34
CA CYS A 12 -6.75 1.75 -42.99
C CYS A 12 -7.78 1.01 -42.14
N VAL A 13 -7.59 -0.30 -41.97
CA VAL A 13 -8.33 -1.07 -40.96
C VAL A 13 -7.64 -0.82 -39.62
N CYS A 14 -8.14 0.14 -38.85
CA CYS A 14 -7.85 0.23 -37.43
C CYS A 14 -8.59 -0.92 -36.75
N ALA A 15 -7.89 -2.02 -36.46
CA ALA A 15 -8.41 -3.07 -35.61
C ALA A 15 -8.49 -2.53 -34.18
N LEU A 16 -9.66 -2.00 -33.80
CA LEU A 16 -10.01 -1.77 -32.40
C LEU A 16 -10.17 -3.13 -31.75
N TRP A 17 -9.09 -3.62 -31.14
CA TRP A 17 -9.19 -4.66 -30.13
C TRP A 17 -9.88 -4.04 -28.91
N PHE A 18 -11.21 -4.09 -28.88
CA PHE A 18 -11.93 -3.99 -27.62
C PHE A 18 -11.68 -5.31 -26.88
N SER A 19 -10.59 -5.34 -26.10
CA SER A 19 -10.50 -6.28 -25.00
C SER A 19 -11.69 -6.00 -24.10
N CYS A 20 -12.71 -6.85 -24.17
CA CYS A 20 -13.75 -6.91 -23.15
C CYS A 20 -13.06 -7.43 -21.88
N GLY A 21 -12.39 -6.54 -21.18
CA GLY A 21 -11.89 -6.82 -19.85
C GLY A 21 -13.11 -7.00 -18.96
N VAL A 22 -13.24 -8.20 -18.38
CA VAL A 22 -13.93 -8.32 -17.11
C VAL A 22 -13.23 -7.33 -16.18
N ARG A 23 -13.85 -6.19 -15.89
CA ARG A 23 -13.40 -5.34 -14.79
C ARG A 23 -13.66 -6.16 -13.52
N GLY A 24 -12.69 -6.97 -13.12
CA GLY A 24 -12.52 -7.22 -11.69
C GLY A 24 -12.34 -5.85 -11.04
N ASP A 25 -12.97 -5.63 -9.90
CA ASP A 25 -12.72 -4.42 -9.11
C ASP A 25 -11.21 -4.36 -8.86
N SER A 26 -10.53 -3.41 -9.51
CA SER A 26 -9.13 -3.12 -9.23
C SER A 26 -9.12 -2.41 -7.88
N SER A 27 -8.69 -3.12 -6.85
CA SER A 27 -8.56 -2.59 -5.50
C SER A 27 -7.10 -2.27 -5.24
N ASP A 28 -6.86 -1.13 -4.57
CA ASP A 28 -5.55 -0.83 -4.00
C ASP A 28 -5.31 -1.56 -2.66
N TRP A 29 -6.21 -2.45 -2.28
CA TRP A 29 -6.21 -3.16 -1.02
C TRP A 29 -6.31 -4.66 -1.24
N ALA A 30 -5.77 -5.43 -0.29
CA ALA A 30 -6.03 -6.85 -0.20
C ALA A 30 -7.55 -7.10 -0.21
N SER A 31 -7.99 -8.03 -1.06
CA SER A 31 -9.40 -8.19 -1.41
C SER A 31 -9.93 -9.60 -1.18
N THR A 32 -9.07 -10.53 -0.75
CA THR A 32 -9.46 -11.92 -0.48
C THR A 32 -8.66 -12.51 0.66
N VAL A 33 -9.35 -13.18 1.59
CA VAL A 33 -8.71 -14.05 2.59
C VAL A 33 -8.51 -15.43 1.96
N ILE A 34 -7.26 -15.88 1.92
CA ILE A 34 -6.89 -17.22 1.43
C ILE A 34 -6.88 -18.22 2.58
N GLU A 35 -6.31 -17.83 3.72
CA GLU A 35 -6.21 -18.67 4.90
C GLU A 35 -6.20 -17.80 6.16
N TYR A 36 -6.88 -18.26 7.21
CA TYR A 36 -6.71 -17.73 8.55
C TYR A 36 -6.60 -18.88 9.54
N VAL A 37 -5.48 -18.91 10.26
CA VAL A 37 -5.23 -19.77 11.40
C VAL A 37 -4.99 -18.85 12.58
N ARG A 38 -5.93 -18.80 13.52
CA ARG A 38 -5.88 -17.89 14.66
C ARG A 38 -4.63 -18.03 15.54
N GLY A 39 -4.07 -19.24 15.64
CA GLY A 39 -2.99 -19.52 16.59
C GLY A 39 -3.42 -19.52 18.06
N GLN A 40 -2.46 -19.66 18.97
CA GLN A 40 -2.69 -19.60 20.42
C GLN A 40 -2.67 -18.14 20.91
N ASN A 41 -3.39 -17.83 21.98
CA ASN A 41 -3.41 -16.49 22.60
C ASN A 41 -3.87 -15.31 21.73
N GLY A 42 -4.28 -15.53 20.47
CA GLY A 42 -4.94 -14.47 19.69
C GLY A 42 -6.13 -13.90 20.47
N VAL A 43 -6.42 -12.61 20.30
CA VAL A 43 -7.45 -11.93 21.08
C VAL A 43 -8.83 -12.49 20.73
N PRO A 44 -9.64 -12.95 21.71
CA PRO A 44 -10.95 -13.57 21.45
C PRO A 44 -11.97 -12.68 20.72
N ALA A 45 -11.84 -11.36 20.81
CA ALA A 45 -12.74 -10.42 20.14
C ALA A 45 -12.40 -10.20 18.65
N TYR A 46 -11.15 -10.46 18.23
CA TYR A 46 -10.63 -10.11 16.92
C TYR A 46 -10.39 -11.35 16.05
N THR A 47 -11.44 -12.13 15.81
CA THR A 47 -11.34 -13.42 15.09
C THR A 47 -11.89 -13.39 13.67
N ASN A 48 -12.33 -12.23 13.18
CA ASN A 48 -12.88 -12.09 11.85
C ASN A 48 -11.77 -11.72 10.84
N PRO A 49 -11.29 -12.65 10.00
CA PRO A 49 -10.23 -12.32 9.04
C PRO A 49 -10.69 -11.38 7.91
N LEU A 50 -12.01 -11.18 7.74
CA LEU A 50 -12.52 -10.22 6.77
C LEU A 50 -12.29 -8.77 7.21
N ALA A 51 -11.97 -8.52 8.49
CA ALA A 51 -11.62 -7.20 8.98
C ALA A 51 -10.37 -6.64 8.27
N ALA A 52 -9.44 -7.52 7.86
CA ALA A 52 -8.21 -7.14 7.17
C ALA A 52 -8.35 -6.85 5.66
N LEU A 53 -9.58 -6.79 5.13
CA LEU A 53 -9.84 -6.55 3.71
C LEU A 53 -10.34 -5.13 3.47
N GLY A 54 -9.95 -4.55 2.34
CA GLY A 54 -10.36 -3.19 1.97
C GLY A 54 -9.54 -2.11 2.69
N GLU A 55 -10.11 -0.90 2.76
CA GLU A 55 -9.46 0.26 3.35
C GLU A 55 -9.21 0.09 4.85
N ALA A 56 -8.02 0.50 5.29
CA ALA A 56 -7.67 0.68 6.69
C ALA A 56 -8.68 1.59 7.40
N ALA A 57 -8.88 1.36 8.69
CA ALA A 57 -9.82 2.12 9.49
C ALA A 57 -9.42 3.61 9.59
N GLN A 58 -10.39 4.48 9.30
CA GLN A 58 -10.24 5.94 9.42
C GLN A 58 -10.78 6.49 10.74
N MET A 59 -11.75 5.76 11.32
CA MET A 59 -12.42 6.10 12.57
C MET A 59 -12.34 4.89 13.49
N THR A 60 -12.32 5.10 14.79
CA THR A 60 -12.47 4.08 15.83
C THR A 60 -13.29 4.69 16.97
N THR A 61 -13.38 4.08 18.14
CA THR A 61 -14.02 4.75 19.29
C THR A 61 -12.98 5.44 20.19
N ASP A 62 -13.43 6.20 21.19
CA ASP A 62 -12.53 6.74 22.21
C ASP A 62 -12.37 5.73 23.35
N ASP A 63 -11.17 5.53 23.86
CA ASP A 63 -10.90 4.56 24.95
C ASP A 63 -11.75 4.84 26.19
N LEU A 64 -12.17 6.10 26.39
CA LEU A 64 -12.98 6.54 27.53
C LEU A 64 -14.45 6.77 27.19
N SER A 65 -14.83 6.68 25.91
CA SER A 65 -16.22 6.86 25.49
C SER A 65 -16.57 6.09 24.22
N SER A 66 -17.81 5.59 24.11
CA SER A 66 -18.29 4.94 22.89
C SER A 66 -18.52 5.90 21.71
N ASN A 67 -17.93 7.11 21.76
CA ASN A 67 -18.01 8.08 20.68
C ASN A 67 -17.01 7.70 19.59
N MET A 68 -17.41 7.90 18.34
CA MET A 68 -16.55 7.65 17.20
C MET A 68 -15.59 8.83 17.01
N VAL A 69 -14.31 8.53 16.84
CA VAL A 69 -13.18 9.46 16.77
C VAL A 69 -12.22 8.99 15.67
N PRO A 70 -11.40 9.88 15.09
CA PRO A 70 -10.40 9.48 14.10
C PRO A 70 -9.40 8.47 14.68
N VAL A 71 -8.93 7.55 13.84
CA VAL A 71 -7.72 6.75 14.14
C VAL A 71 -6.52 7.69 14.16
N GLN A 72 -5.75 7.63 15.24
CA GLN A 72 -4.60 8.49 15.46
C GLN A 72 -3.41 7.67 15.93
N VAL A 73 -2.20 8.23 15.82
CA VAL A 73 -0.97 7.50 16.18
C VAL A 73 -0.90 7.01 17.63
N PHE A 74 -1.80 7.48 18.50
CA PHE A 74 -1.93 7.07 19.91
C PHE A 74 -3.30 6.43 20.22
N GLN A 75 -4.17 6.30 19.22
CA GLN A 75 -5.52 5.75 19.31
C GLN A 75 -5.79 4.89 18.06
N PRO A 76 -5.33 3.63 18.08
CA PRO A 76 -5.31 2.75 16.92
C PRO A 76 -6.72 2.21 16.62
N PRO A 77 -6.92 1.51 15.49
CA PRO A 77 -8.20 0.85 15.22
C PRO A 77 -8.42 -0.37 16.11
N TYR A 78 -9.47 -0.38 16.93
CA TYR A 78 -9.67 -1.47 17.92
C TYR A 78 -11.05 -2.13 17.87
N LEU A 79 -11.92 -1.78 16.94
CA LEU A 79 -13.23 -2.42 16.83
C LEU A 79 -13.10 -3.83 16.21
N PRO A 80 -13.97 -4.80 16.59
CA PRO A 80 -13.93 -6.17 16.05
C PRO A 80 -14.02 -6.28 14.53
N GLU A 81 -14.61 -5.29 13.87
CA GLU A 81 -14.74 -5.22 12.42
C GLU A 81 -13.54 -4.56 11.73
N GLN A 82 -12.61 -3.97 12.50
CA GLN A 82 -11.44 -3.25 11.98
C GLN A 82 -10.20 -4.11 12.01
N ILE A 83 -10.00 -4.90 13.06
CA ILE A 83 -8.78 -5.69 13.23
C ILE A 83 -9.05 -7.19 13.35
N VAL A 84 -8.10 -7.97 12.84
CA VAL A 84 -7.98 -9.40 13.11
C VAL A 84 -6.70 -9.69 13.87
N SER A 85 -6.83 -10.49 14.93
CA SER A 85 -5.71 -10.96 15.74
C SER A 85 -5.21 -12.32 15.26
N VAL A 86 -3.90 -12.43 15.08
CA VAL A 86 -3.13 -13.62 14.79
C VAL A 86 -2.25 -13.89 16.00
N GLY A 87 -2.58 -14.91 16.77
CA GLY A 87 -1.78 -15.32 17.93
C GLY A 87 -0.70 -16.33 17.58
N ASN A 88 0.15 -16.64 18.55
CA ASN A 88 1.32 -17.51 18.48
C ASN A 88 1.14 -18.75 17.59
N GLY A 89 1.99 -18.83 16.55
CA GLY A 89 1.99 -19.91 15.56
C GLY A 89 0.81 -19.85 14.57
N GLY A 90 -0.01 -18.82 14.65
CA GLY A 90 -1.08 -18.49 13.72
C GLY A 90 -0.56 -17.79 12.47
N ARG A 91 -1.45 -17.63 11.50
CA ARG A 91 -1.18 -16.90 10.28
C ARG A 91 -2.44 -16.38 9.61
N LEU A 92 -2.32 -15.23 8.95
CA LEU A 92 -3.28 -14.67 8.03
C LEU A 92 -2.66 -14.62 6.65
N THR A 93 -3.29 -15.20 5.64
CA THR A 93 -2.87 -15.10 4.24
C THR A 93 -3.94 -14.36 3.44
N LEU A 94 -3.55 -13.26 2.81
CA LEU A 94 -4.39 -12.40 1.99
C LEU A 94 -3.90 -12.40 0.53
N ALA A 95 -4.80 -12.10 -0.40
CA ALA A 95 -4.47 -11.95 -1.82
C ALA A 95 -4.89 -10.59 -2.36
N PHE A 96 -4.17 -10.15 -3.39
CA PHE A 96 -4.40 -8.93 -4.13
C PHE A 96 -4.96 -9.22 -5.52
N SER A 97 -5.79 -8.30 -6.02
CA SER A 97 -6.30 -8.33 -7.39
C SER A 97 -6.51 -6.88 -7.86
N PRO A 98 -5.62 -6.32 -8.70
CA PRO A 98 -4.42 -6.93 -9.31
C PRO A 98 -3.30 -7.20 -8.29
N PRO A 99 -2.27 -8.03 -8.62
CA PRO A 99 -1.12 -8.23 -7.74
C PRO A 99 -0.34 -6.93 -7.50
N VAL A 100 0.38 -6.87 -6.38
CA VAL A 100 1.32 -5.77 -6.08
C VAL A 100 2.53 -5.92 -6.98
N MET A 101 2.81 -4.90 -7.78
CA MET A 101 3.96 -4.89 -8.67
C MET A 101 5.16 -4.26 -7.95
N ASN A 102 6.34 -4.87 -8.12
CA ASN A 102 7.60 -4.19 -7.84
C ASN A 102 7.92 -3.30 -9.03
N GLU A 103 7.40 -2.09 -9.02
CA GLU A 103 7.71 -1.11 -10.06
C GLU A 103 8.93 -0.33 -9.57
N ASP A 104 10.14 -0.88 -9.76
CA ASP A 104 11.47 -0.27 -9.50
C ASP A 104 11.63 1.12 -10.21
N ASP A 105 10.73 2.06 -9.93
CA ASP A 105 10.65 3.39 -10.46
C ASP A 105 11.22 4.33 -9.39
N PRO A 106 12.19 5.21 -9.71
CA PRO A 106 12.58 6.33 -8.85
C PRO A 106 11.42 7.27 -8.41
N VAL A 107 10.19 6.97 -8.80
CA VAL A 107 8.96 7.69 -8.50
C VAL A 107 8.08 6.98 -7.46
N HIS A 108 8.33 5.72 -7.07
CA HIS A 108 7.67 5.17 -5.88
C HIS A 108 8.16 5.92 -4.63
N PRO A 109 7.27 6.56 -3.86
CA PRO A 109 7.68 7.24 -2.65
C PRO A 109 8.44 6.24 -1.78
N HIS A 110 9.71 6.54 -1.51
CA HIS A 110 10.50 5.85 -0.51
C HIS A 110 10.84 4.36 -0.76
N GLY A 111 10.62 3.84 -1.98
CA GLY A 111 11.03 2.50 -2.40
C GLY A 111 10.21 1.36 -1.78
N ALA A 112 8.94 1.60 -1.47
CA ALA A 112 8.03 0.58 -0.96
C ALA A 112 6.93 0.28 -1.99
N ASP A 113 6.48 -0.97 -2.03
CA ASP A 113 5.47 -1.46 -2.98
C ASP A 113 4.11 -1.73 -2.31
N MET A 114 4.11 -1.99 -1.01
CA MET A 114 2.88 -2.18 -0.21
C MET A 114 3.06 -1.63 1.21
N ILE A 115 1.93 -1.41 1.91
CA ILE A 115 1.88 -0.90 3.28
C ILE A 115 0.96 -1.81 4.08
N ILE A 116 1.41 -2.23 5.27
CA ILE A 116 0.62 -3.02 6.21
C ILE A 116 0.20 -2.11 7.36
N TYR A 117 -1.09 -2.10 7.68
CA TYR A 117 -1.66 -1.38 8.80
C TYR A 117 -1.97 -2.36 9.92
N GLY A 118 -1.35 -2.15 11.08
CA GLY A 118 -1.57 -2.91 12.31
C GLY A 118 -2.35 -2.14 13.37
N ASN A 119 -2.31 -2.61 14.62
CA ASN A 119 -2.91 -1.95 15.79
C ASN A 119 -1.88 -1.17 16.64
N ALA A 120 -0.61 -1.11 16.23
CA ALA A 120 0.41 -0.40 17.00
C ALA A 120 0.07 1.07 17.30
N LEU A 121 0.49 1.55 18.49
CA LEU A 121 0.24 2.91 18.96
C LEU A 121 1.41 3.49 19.80
N PHE A 122 1.62 4.80 19.73
CA PHE A 122 2.52 5.50 20.65
C PHE A 122 1.86 5.69 22.01
N ALA A 123 2.57 5.27 23.06
CA ALA A 123 2.16 5.46 24.44
C ALA A 123 2.68 6.80 24.98
N TYR A 124 1.84 7.45 25.79
CA TYR A 124 2.14 8.70 26.48
C TYR A 124 1.67 8.60 27.94
N ASP A 125 2.10 9.54 28.79
CA ASP A 125 1.65 9.61 30.18
C ASP A 125 0.16 10.00 30.23
N SER A 126 -0.70 9.07 30.65
CA SER A 126 -2.14 9.31 30.76
C SER A 126 -2.52 10.27 31.90
N GLU A 127 -1.62 10.48 32.88
CA GLU A 127 -1.81 11.47 33.94
C GLU A 127 -1.45 12.89 33.47
N ALA A 128 -0.78 13.01 32.32
CA ALA A 128 -0.52 14.29 31.69
C ALA A 128 -1.78 14.82 30.98
N ALA A 129 -1.93 16.14 30.95
CA ALA A 129 -3.18 16.78 30.52
C ALA A 129 -3.60 16.51 29.06
N SER A 130 -2.70 16.01 28.18
CA SER A 130 -3.01 15.76 26.77
C SER A 130 -1.91 15.04 25.97
N PRO A 131 -2.24 14.11 25.05
CA PRO A 131 -1.28 13.55 24.07
C PRO A 131 -0.70 14.60 23.11
N TYR A 132 -1.39 15.73 22.93
CA TYR A 132 -0.93 16.82 22.07
C TYR A 132 0.31 17.54 22.60
N ASN A 133 0.55 17.48 23.91
CA ASN A 133 1.63 18.21 24.58
C ASN A 133 2.62 17.31 25.33
N THR A 134 2.39 16.01 25.34
CA THR A 134 3.18 15.04 26.13
C THR A 134 4.08 14.25 25.19
N PRO A 135 5.38 14.13 25.50
CA PRO A 135 6.25 13.27 24.71
C PRO A 135 5.85 11.80 24.75
N TRP A 136 6.18 11.06 23.70
CA TRP A 136 6.04 9.60 23.70
C TRP A 136 6.98 8.97 24.71
N LEU A 137 6.47 7.99 25.45
CA LEU A 137 7.22 7.23 26.46
C LEU A 137 7.49 5.78 26.03
N GLY A 138 6.79 5.33 24.99
CA GLY A 138 6.92 3.99 24.47
C GLY A 138 5.94 3.74 23.33
N MET A 139 5.78 2.48 22.97
CA MET A 139 4.87 2.03 21.92
C MET A 139 4.28 0.69 22.32
N SER A 140 2.99 0.51 22.06
CA SER A 140 2.38 -0.83 21.98
C SER A 140 2.54 -1.31 20.55
N ALA A 141 3.16 -2.47 20.37
CA ALA A 141 3.42 -3.08 19.07
C ALA A 141 3.68 -4.57 19.27
N GLU A 142 3.24 -5.38 18.32
CA GLU A 142 3.31 -6.84 18.40
C GLU A 142 3.94 -7.40 17.12
N ARG A 143 4.95 -8.26 17.26
CA ARG A 143 5.73 -8.70 16.11
C ARG A 143 4.90 -9.63 15.21
N GLY A 144 4.61 -9.18 14.00
CA GLY A 144 4.18 -10.05 12.89
C GLY A 144 5.27 -10.24 11.83
N ASP A 145 5.74 -11.48 11.63
CA ASP A 145 6.65 -11.79 10.53
C ASP A 145 5.88 -11.76 9.20
N ILE A 146 6.43 -11.04 8.22
CA ILE A 146 5.80 -10.83 6.91
C ILE A 146 6.45 -11.71 5.85
N TRP A 147 5.61 -12.36 5.06
CA TRP A 147 5.99 -13.18 3.92
C TRP A 147 5.19 -12.78 2.69
N VAL A 148 5.81 -12.81 1.52
CA VAL A 148 5.17 -12.48 0.26
C VAL A 148 5.38 -13.62 -0.75
N SER A 149 4.44 -13.76 -1.68
CA SER A 149 4.48 -14.80 -2.69
C SER A 149 3.82 -14.36 -3.99
N ALA A 150 4.38 -14.79 -5.11
CA ALA A 150 3.80 -14.60 -6.45
C ALA A 150 2.73 -15.66 -6.79
N ASP A 151 2.80 -16.85 -6.18
CA ASP A 151 2.02 -18.04 -6.55
C ASP A 151 1.27 -18.73 -5.39
N GLY A 152 1.57 -18.35 -4.14
CA GLY A 152 1.01 -18.94 -2.93
C GLY A 152 1.75 -20.19 -2.44
N GLU A 153 2.76 -20.66 -3.17
CA GLU A 153 3.55 -21.86 -2.87
C GLU A 153 4.95 -21.50 -2.35
N GLU A 154 5.68 -20.63 -3.06
CA GLU A 154 6.99 -20.14 -2.65
C GLU A 154 6.87 -18.83 -1.88
N TRP A 155 7.44 -18.80 -0.66
CA TRP A 155 7.31 -17.67 0.25
C TRP A 155 8.66 -17.05 0.56
N LEU A 156 8.77 -15.74 0.34
CA LEU A 156 9.96 -14.95 0.66
C LEU A 156 9.65 -14.05 1.86
N ARG A 157 10.61 -13.94 2.77
CA ARG A 157 10.49 -13.18 4.01
C ARG A 157 10.87 -11.72 3.79
N VAL A 158 10.08 -10.81 4.36
CA VAL A 158 10.50 -9.42 4.55
C VAL A 158 11.39 -9.36 5.80
N THR A 159 12.60 -8.83 5.68
CA THR A 159 13.62 -8.99 6.73
C THR A 159 13.77 -7.81 7.68
N ASN A 160 13.34 -6.62 7.25
CA ASN A 160 13.60 -5.33 7.91
C ASN A 160 12.33 -4.65 8.43
N ARG A 161 11.19 -5.34 8.39
CA ARG A 161 9.86 -4.81 8.73
C ARG A 161 9.03 -5.88 9.42
N MET A 162 8.08 -5.43 10.23
CA MET A 162 7.12 -6.26 10.96
C MET A 162 5.73 -5.66 10.75
N ALA A 163 4.70 -6.50 10.74
CA ALA A 163 3.35 -6.12 10.30
C ALA A 163 2.64 -5.16 11.27
N ASP A 164 2.76 -5.40 12.57
CA ASP A 164 2.08 -4.64 13.62
C ASP A 164 3.11 -3.93 14.51
N ALA A 165 3.77 -2.94 13.92
CA ALA A 165 4.97 -2.36 14.49
C ALA A 165 5.02 -0.83 14.31
N LEU A 166 6.21 -0.29 14.42
CA LEU A 166 6.48 1.13 14.33
C LEU A 166 5.87 1.75 13.06
N MET A 167 5.38 2.98 13.23
CA MET A 167 4.50 3.77 12.35
C MET A 167 2.99 3.52 12.54
N PRO A 168 2.44 3.77 13.75
CA PRO A 168 1.00 3.76 14.00
C PRO A 168 0.17 4.52 12.94
N THR A 169 -1.05 4.05 12.70
CA THR A 169 -1.97 4.66 11.72
C THR A 169 -2.41 6.06 12.16
N GLN A 170 -2.50 6.99 11.21
CA GLN A 170 -3.00 8.36 11.39
C GLN A 170 -3.97 8.67 10.26
N SER A 171 -5.24 8.88 10.55
CA SER A 171 -6.25 9.08 9.50
C SER A 171 -6.39 10.53 9.05
N LEU A 172 -5.91 11.49 9.84
CA LEU A 172 -6.00 12.92 9.55
C LEU A 172 -4.65 13.64 9.67
N ASP A 173 -4.42 14.65 8.85
CA ASP A 173 -3.32 15.60 9.01
C ASP A 173 -3.56 16.58 10.19
N LEU A 174 -2.65 17.54 10.38
CA LEU A 174 -2.75 18.54 11.46
C LEU A 174 -3.86 19.57 11.23
N GLU A 175 -4.28 19.75 9.98
CA GLU A 175 -5.35 20.65 9.54
C GLU A 175 -6.73 19.99 9.55
N GLY A 176 -6.79 18.67 9.80
CA GLY A 176 -8.01 17.85 9.80
C GLY A 176 -8.42 17.34 8.42
N GLY A 177 -7.54 17.44 7.41
CA GLY A 177 -7.68 16.77 6.12
C GLY A 177 -7.36 15.27 6.22
N PRO A 178 -7.86 14.43 5.31
CA PRO A 178 -7.57 13.00 5.31
C PRO A 178 -6.12 12.71 4.93
N SER A 179 -5.49 11.78 5.63
CA SER A 179 -4.18 11.24 5.28
C SER A 179 -4.26 10.32 4.05
N ASP A 180 -3.14 10.16 3.35
CA ASP A 180 -2.99 9.25 2.22
C ASP A 180 -2.49 7.88 2.68
N TYR A 181 -3.36 6.88 2.53
CA TYR A 181 -3.09 5.49 2.91
C TYR A 181 -2.34 4.69 1.84
N LEU A 182 -2.10 5.26 0.67
CA LEU A 182 -1.36 4.60 -0.42
C LEU A 182 0.04 5.18 -0.58
N THR A 183 0.43 6.14 0.26
CA THR A 183 1.76 6.74 0.32
C THR A 183 2.48 6.29 1.59
N PRO A 184 3.66 5.65 1.49
CA PRO A 184 4.44 5.25 2.67
C PRO A 184 5.07 6.47 3.35
N VAL A 185 5.29 6.37 4.65
CA VAL A 185 6.08 7.36 5.40
C VAL A 185 7.56 7.34 5.00
N ALA A 186 8.28 8.43 5.30
CA ALA A 186 9.68 8.55 4.93
C ALA A 186 10.61 7.53 5.65
N PRO A 187 11.58 6.87 4.97
CA PRO A 187 12.36 5.76 5.53
C PRO A 187 13.25 6.14 6.71
N TRP A 188 13.64 7.40 6.81
CA TRP A 188 14.47 7.87 7.92
C TRP A 188 13.72 7.80 9.27
N LEU A 189 12.39 7.77 9.25
CA LEU A 189 11.55 7.63 10.44
C LEU A 189 11.75 6.28 11.16
N PHE A 190 12.17 5.24 10.46
CA PHE A 190 12.48 3.93 11.07
C PHE A 190 13.80 3.92 11.86
N ALA A 191 14.65 4.92 11.66
CA ALA A 191 15.89 5.12 12.42
C ALA A 191 15.77 6.21 13.50
N ASN A 192 14.59 6.84 13.61
CA ASN A 192 14.34 7.90 14.57
C ASN A 192 14.25 7.36 16.00
N ASP A 193 14.83 8.10 16.96
CA ASP A 193 14.64 7.83 18.39
C ASP A 193 13.33 8.47 18.85
N TRP A 194 12.25 7.70 18.75
CA TRP A 194 10.88 8.14 19.07
C TRP A 194 10.67 8.46 20.55
N PHE A 195 11.60 8.07 21.43
CA PHE A 195 11.44 8.16 22.89
C PHE A 195 12.51 9.03 23.56
N ASP A 196 13.18 9.89 22.77
CA ASP A 196 14.19 10.85 23.26
C ASP A 196 13.60 12.01 24.10
N GLY A 197 12.26 12.06 24.22
CA GLY A 197 11.52 13.10 24.94
C GLY A 197 11.14 14.32 24.09
N THR A 198 11.42 14.32 22.78
CA THR A 198 11.10 15.43 21.87
C THR A 198 9.88 15.19 21.00
N TRP A 199 9.58 13.93 20.68
CA TRP A 199 8.45 13.51 19.85
C TRP A 199 7.14 13.48 20.61
N ARG A 200 6.10 14.08 20.03
CA ARG A 200 4.72 14.17 20.52
C ARG A 200 3.78 14.14 19.31
N TYR A 201 2.47 14.26 19.52
CA TYR A 201 1.50 14.22 18.41
C TYR A 201 1.86 15.14 17.24
N THR A 202 2.07 16.43 17.49
CA THR A 202 2.16 17.44 16.42
C THR A 202 3.35 17.25 15.50
N ASN A 203 4.55 17.02 16.03
CA ASN A 203 5.73 16.78 15.20
C ASN A 203 5.75 15.37 14.59
N THR A 204 5.08 14.39 15.20
CA THR A 204 4.91 13.05 14.61
C THR A 204 4.04 13.13 13.35
N VAL A 205 2.85 13.72 13.44
CA VAL A 205 1.95 13.86 12.29
C VAL A 205 2.55 14.75 11.20
N ALA A 206 3.25 15.83 11.59
CA ALA A 206 3.99 16.64 10.61
C ALA A 206 5.08 15.83 9.88
N ALA A 207 5.76 14.93 10.57
CA ALA A 207 6.82 14.11 9.97
C ALA A 207 6.30 13.00 9.06
N TYR A 208 5.04 12.58 9.23
CA TYR A 208 4.37 11.67 8.30
C TYR A 208 4.09 12.33 6.94
N ASP A 209 4.13 13.66 6.83
CA ASP A 209 4.03 14.41 5.58
C ASP A 209 2.81 14.03 4.73
N GLY A 210 1.67 13.84 5.41
CA GLY A 210 0.40 13.46 4.79
C GLY A 210 0.17 11.95 4.64
N ALA A 211 1.19 11.10 4.81
CA ALA A 211 1.01 9.64 4.83
C ALA A 211 0.22 9.18 6.06
N ALA A 212 -0.48 8.04 5.94
CA ALA A 212 -1.27 7.47 7.03
C ALA A 212 -0.49 6.59 8.01
N GLY A 213 0.82 6.40 7.82
CA GLY A 213 1.64 5.49 8.64
C GLY A 213 1.80 4.10 8.01
N GLY A 214 1.79 3.07 8.85
CA GLY A 214 1.90 1.67 8.46
C GLY A 214 3.34 1.20 8.19
N ALA A 215 3.50 -0.11 8.11
CA ALA A 215 4.77 -0.77 7.81
C ALA A 215 4.94 -0.94 6.28
N PRO A 216 5.87 -0.19 5.64
CA PRO A 216 6.12 -0.32 4.21
C PRO A 216 6.92 -1.59 3.93
N VAL A 217 6.63 -2.26 2.82
CA VAL A 217 7.34 -3.44 2.34
C VAL A 217 7.88 -3.20 0.94
N ASP A 218 9.15 -3.57 0.75
CA ASP A 218 9.90 -3.47 -0.49
C ASP A 218 10.16 -4.88 -1.04
N LEU A 219 9.60 -5.19 -2.20
CA LEU A 219 9.71 -6.47 -2.89
C LEU A 219 11.08 -6.68 -3.53
N SER A 220 11.92 -5.64 -3.61
CA SER A 220 13.34 -5.74 -4.00
C SER A 220 14.24 -6.18 -2.84
N ALA A 221 13.74 -6.12 -1.59
CA ALA A 221 14.50 -6.35 -0.35
C ALA A 221 13.95 -7.54 0.47
N LEU A 222 13.94 -8.72 -0.12
CA LEU A 222 13.41 -9.96 0.49
C LEU A 222 14.53 -10.95 0.82
N ALA A 223 14.20 -12.02 1.56
CA ALA A 223 15.07 -13.16 1.76
C ALA A 223 14.34 -14.49 1.58
N ASP A 224 15.03 -15.49 1.04
CA ASP A 224 14.52 -16.86 0.96
C ASP A 224 14.55 -17.59 2.32
N ALA A 225 14.13 -18.85 2.33
CA ALA A 225 14.12 -19.68 3.53
C ALA A 225 15.51 -19.94 4.14
N GLN A 226 16.60 -19.70 3.40
CA GLN A 226 17.98 -19.80 3.86
C GLN A 226 18.54 -18.43 4.30
N GLY A 227 17.75 -17.36 4.18
CA GLY A 227 18.17 -16.00 4.50
C GLY A 227 18.99 -15.34 3.39
N VAL A 228 19.01 -15.89 2.18
CA VAL A 228 19.70 -15.29 1.03
C VAL A 228 18.84 -14.16 0.47
N ALA A 229 19.45 -12.98 0.33
CA ALA A 229 18.78 -11.81 -0.23
C ALA A 229 18.28 -12.07 -1.66
N THR A 230 17.04 -11.69 -1.93
CA THR A 230 16.33 -11.94 -3.20
C THR A 230 15.23 -10.89 -3.40
N ALA A 231 14.53 -10.97 -4.53
CA ALA A 231 13.49 -10.04 -4.92
C ALA A 231 12.34 -10.73 -5.66
N LEU A 232 11.18 -10.08 -5.70
CA LEU A 232 10.06 -10.43 -6.58
C LEU A 232 9.76 -9.27 -7.52
N ALA A 233 9.35 -9.59 -8.75
CA ALA A 233 8.80 -8.59 -9.68
C ALA A 233 7.36 -8.21 -9.33
N TYR A 234 6.64 -9.10 -8.62
CA TYR A 234 5.30 -8.86 -8.11
C TYR A 234 4.98 -9.85 -6.98
N ALA A 235 4.02 -9.50 -6.13
CA ALA A 235 3.42 -10.38 -5.14
C ALA A 235 1.90 -10.41 -5.31
N ALA A 236 1.34 -11.61 -5.45
CA ALA A 236 -0.11 -11.82 -5.47
C ALA A 236 -0.66 -12.10 -4.07
N TYR A 237 0.21 -12.52 -3.14
CA TYR A 237 -0.16 -12.94 -1.80
C TYR A 237 0.79 -12.35 -0.76
N ILE A 238 0.20 -12.05 0.40
CA ILE A 238 0.93 -11.73 1.63
C ILE A 238 0.47 -12.69 2.72
N ARG A 239 1.42 -13.14 3.54
CA ARG A 239 1.16 -13.92 4.75
C ARG A 239 1.82 -13.24 5.92
N ILE A 240 1.03 -13.01 6.96
CA ILE A 240 1.49 -12.48 8.24
C ILE A 240 1.42 -13.63 9.24
N THR A 241 2.54 -13.93 9.87
CA THR A 241 2.66 -15.01 10.85
C THR A 241 3.06 -14.45 12.20
N ASP A 242 2.35 -14.84 13.24
CA ASP A 242 2.76 -14.52 14.59
C ASP A 242 3.77 -15.58 15.09
N PRO A 243 5.01 -15.18 15.41
CA PRO A 243 6.04 -16.08 15.88
C PRO A 243 5.69 -16.63 17.27
N GLN A 244 6.16 -17.84 17.62
CA GLN A 244 5.74 -18.53 18.87
C GLN A 244 6.28 -17.90 20.18
N ASP A 245 6.58 -16.61 20.20
CA ASP A 245 7.14 -15.85 21.31
C ASP A 245 6.40 -14.53 21.61
N ALA A 246 5.25 -14.25 20.97
CA ALA A 246 4.52 -12.98 21.11
C ALA A 246 3.23 -13.06 21.97
N ALA A 247 2.53 -11.91 22.07
CA ALA A 247 1.21 -11.75 22.69
C ALA A 247 0.12 -12.03 21.64
N SER A 248 -0.02 -11.18 20.61
CA SER A 248 -0.67 -11.50 19.33
C SER A 248 -0.52 -10.39 18.29
N THR A 249 -0.15 -10.69 17.05
CA THR A 249 -0.12 -9.70 15.95
C THR A 249 -1.53 -9.28 15.53
N GLU A 250 -1.81 -7.99 15.38
CA GLU A 250 -3.12 -7.48 14.97
C GLU A 250 -3.06 -6.68 13.68
N ILE A 251 -3.96 -6.99 12.73
CA ILE A 251 -3.93 -6.46 11.36
C ILE A 251 -5.25 -5.79 11.02
N ASP A 252 -5.15 -4.54 10.57
CA ASP A 252 -6.26 -3.70 10.09
C ASP A 252 -6.43 -3.80 8.58
N ALA A 253 -5.37 -3.64 7.80
CA ALA A 253 -5.44 -3.73 6.35
C ALA A 253 -4.07 -3.91 5.69
N VAL A 254 -4.07 -4.23 4.40
CA VAL A 254 -2.86 -4.17 3.56
C VAL A 254 -3.18 -3.47 2.24
N ALA A 255 -2.42 -2.42 1.94
CA ALA A 255 -2.54 -1.60 0.74
C ALA A 255 -1.37 -1.83 -0.22
N ARG A 256 -1.60 -1.74 -1.53
CA ARG A 256 -0.54 -1.47 -2.50
C ARG A 256 -0.17 0.01 -2.42
N VAL A 257 1.09 0.33 -2.60
CA VAL A 257 1.51 1.71 -2.81
C VAL A 257 0.97 2.16 -4.16
N ALA A 258 0.48 3.39 -4.23
CA ALA A 258 -0.04 3.94 -5.47
C ALA A 258 1.11 4.01 -6.50
N SER A 259 0.96 3.27 -7.61
CA SER A 259 1.82 3.42 -8.77
C SER A 259 1.75 4.87 -9.24
N VAL A 260 2.87 5.58 -9.27
CA VAL A 260 2.85 6.92 -9.84
C VAL A 260 2.58 6.78 -11.33
N PRO A 261 1.60 7.48 -11.91
CA PRO A 261 1.27 7.28 -13.32
C PRO A 261 2.52 7.46 -14.17
N GLU A 262 2.96 6.38 -14.84
CA GLU A 262 4.08 6.44 -15.77
C GLU A 262 3.88 7.65 -16.70
N ALA A 263 4.83 8.60 -16.66
CA ALA A 263 4.83 9.77 -17.53
C ALA A 263 4.78 9.40 -19.04
N TRP A 264 4.97 8.13 -19.37
CA TRP A 264 4.85 7.53 -20.69
C TRP A 264 3.42 7.56 -21.27
N GLY A 265 2.38 7.56 -20.42
CA GLY A 265 0.99 7.70 -20.88
C GLY A 265 0.72 9.06 -21.55
N ALA A 266 1.33 10.13 -21.03
CA ALA A 266 1.26 11.46 -21.64
C ALA A 266 2.13 11.57 -22.90
N ALA A 267 3.30 10.93 -22.93
CA ALA A 267 4.19 10.93 -24.08
C ALA A 267 3.58 10.25 -25.32
N PHE A 268 2.82 9.15 -25.13
CA PHE A 268 2.12 8.46 -26.22
C PHE A 268 1.00 9.29 -26.85
N ILE A 269 0.25 10.04 -26.04
CA ILE A 269 -0.81 10.95 -26.54
C ILE A 269 -0.18 12.09 -27.34
N VAL A 270 0.95 12.65 -26.89
CA VAL A 270 1.66 13.71 -27.61
C VAL A 270 2.25 13.21 -28.94
N HIS A 271 2.82 12.00 -28.98
CA HIS A 271 3.39 11.43 -30.21
C HIS A 271 2.33 11.13 -31.29
N CYS A 272 1.17 10.58 -30.89
CA CYS A 272 0.04 10.33 -31.79
C CYS A 272 -0.56 11.64 -32.35
N SER A 273 -0.61 12.69 -31.52
CA SER A 273 -1.12 14.01 -31.90
C SER A 273 -0.23 14.68 -32.97
N TRP A 274 1.09 14.58 -32.82
CA TRP A 274 2.05 15.11 -33.78
C TRP A 274 2.00 14.37 -35.13
N PHE A 275 1.84 13.05 -35.12
CA PHE A 275 1.70 12.26 -36.35
C PHE A 275 0.43 12.63 -37.14
N ILE A 276 -0.69 12.87 -36.46
CA ILE A 276 -1.95 13.29 -37.11
C ILE A 276 -1.82 14.70 -37.69
N VAL A 277 -1.11 15.61 -37.02
CA VAL A 277 -0.85 16.98 -37.52
C VAL A 277 0.07 16.94 -38.75
N MET A 278 1.13 16.13 -38.73
CA MET A 278 2.02 15.91 -39.89
C MET A 278 1.27 15.33 -41.09
N LEU A 279 0.38 14.35 -40.88
CA LEU A 279 -0.44 13.76 -41.95
C LEU A 279 -1.43 14.77 -42.55
N LYS A 280 -2.00 15.67 -41.73
CA LYS A 280 -2.87 16.76 -42.21
C LYS A 280 -2.07 17.83 -42.97
N ALA A 281 -0.88 18.19 -42.53
CA ALA A 281 -0.01 19.16 -43.20
C ALA A 281 0.41 18.65 -44.59
N ARG A 282 0.86 17.40 -44.67
CA ARG A 282 1.28 16.77 -45.93
C ARG A 282 0.15 16.63 -46.96
N ARG A 283 -1.10 16.42 -46.50
CA ARG A 283 -2.29 16.42 -47.39
C ARG A 283 -2.62 17.80 -47.95
N ARG A 284 -2.34 18.88 -47.21
CA ARG A 284 -2.59 20.25 -47.68
C ARG A 284 -1.58 20.67 -48.75
N GLU A 285 -0.32 20.29 -48.60
CA GLU A 285 0.73 20.58 -49.59
C GLU A 285 0.48 19.86 -50.92
N VAL A 286 0.03 18.60 -50.88
CA VAL A 286 -0.32 17.84 -52.09
C VAL A 286 -1.52 18.44 -52.82
N ASN A 287 -2.50 18.99 -52.10
CA ASN A 287 -3.67 19.64 -52.72
C ASN A 287 -3.38 21.07 -53.21
N ALA A 288 -2.36 21.75 -52.67
CA ALA A 288 -1.96 23.09 -53.09
C ALA A 288 -1.03 23.09 -54.33
N GLY A 289 -0.43 21.94 -54.67
CA GLY A 289 0.40 21.77 -55.86
C GLY A 289 -0.37 21.34 -57.12
N VAL A 290 -1.70 21.28 -57.07
CA VAL A 290 -2.57 20.98 -58.22
C VAL A 290 -3.42 22.23 -58.50
N SER A 291 -2.77 23.25 -59.05
CA SER A 291 -3.42 24.38 -59.73
C SER A 291 -2.64 24.75 -60.98
#